data_AF-A0A6J4KNX8-F1
#
_entry.id   AF-A0A6J4KNX8-F1
#
_cell.length_a   1.000
_cell.length_b   1.000
_cell.length_c   1.000
_cell.angle_alpha   90.00
_cell.angle_beta   90.00
_cell.angle_gamma   90.00
#
_symmetry.space_group_name_H-M   'P 1'
#
loop_
_entity.id
_entity.type
_entity.pdbx_description
1 polymer ?
#
loop_
_entity_poly.entity_id
_entity_poly.type
_entity_poly.pdbx_seq_one_letter_code
_entity_poly.pdbx_strand_id
1 'polypeptide(L)'
;MMDFTRYVATRLRALVTPQSEPIPGSAQVPNSAGGFAWALDKWSRLDRFLVLGTEGGTYYIGERELTVQNAGAVAECIAEDGVRAVRRIVEVSASGRAPKNDPALFALAMAAGMGDAATRAAALEALPQVARTGTHLFHWLQYVRAFRGWGRGVRRAVGAWYTARPERELAYQLLKYPQRDGWSHRDALRLAHPVPRGEVQKTLFARTVQRGSLAELDTDSPALALVRAADALHADPGVSPARAAAMVREARLTREMLPTPLLKHPEVWEALLEEMPFTALVRNLATLTRVGVLAPGSDAADAVAARLADGDALRRARVHPVQILSALRTYARGRGVRGRGAWTPVARVVDALDAAFYLAFGAVEPAGRRVMLALDVSGSMMANVLGLEGLSCREASAAMALVTAATEPRHFFTAFTAGRYRSMHRGFSSGLTPLSISPRQRLDDAVRQVESLPFGGTDCALPMLEAMNNGWMVDLFVVYTDNETWAGDVHPAQA
;
A
#
# COMPACT_ATOMS: atom_id res chain seq x y z
N MET A 1 50.03 -32.84 -22.08
CA MET A 1 49.59 -31.67 -22.88
C MET A 1 48.40 -31.07 -22.14
N MET A 2 48.56 -29.94 -21.46
CA MET A 2 47.41 -29.26 -20.83
C MET A 2 46.41 -28.94 -21.94
N ASP A 3 45.18 -29.41 -21.80
CA ASP A 3 44.08 -29.08 -22.71
C ASP A 3 43.75 -27.59 -22.54
N PHE A 4 44.45 -26.77 -23.33
CA PHE A 4 44.32 -25.32 -23.36
C PHE A 4 42.86 -24.90 -23.61
N THR A 5 42.09 -25.71 -24.34
CA THR A 5 40.67 -25.48 -24.62
C THR A 5 39.83 -25.57 -23.34
N ARG A 6 40.07 -26.59 -22.50
CA ARG A 6 39.42 -26.69 -21.18
C ARG A 6 39.88 -25.57 -20.24
N TYR A 7 41.19 -25.28 -20.20
CA TYR A 7 41.74 -24.28 -19.28
C TYR A 7 41.29 -22.84 -19.61
N VAL A 8 41.21 -22.50 -20.90
CA VAL A 8 40.72 -21.20 -21.40
C VAL A 8 39.20 -21.09 -21.28
N ALA A 9 38.44 -22.15 -21.60
CA ALA A 9 37.00 -22.16 -21.38
C ALA A 9 36.64 -22.03 -19.89
N THR A 10 37.45 -22.59 -18.98
CA THR A 10 37.23 -22.46 -17.53
C THR A 10 37.60 -21.06 -17.03
N ARG A 11 38.64 -20.41 -17.58
CA ARG A 11 38.97 -19.00 -17.25
C ARG A 11 38.02 -17.98 -17.87
N LEU A 12 37.48 -18.23 -19.06
CA LEU A 12 36.46 -17.37 -19.70
C LEU A 12 35.07 -17.56 -19.04
N ARG A 13 34.69 -18.78 -18.68
CA ARG A 13 33.49 -19.05 -17.84
C ARG A 13 33.62 -18.48 -16.43
N ALA A 14 34.84 -18.23 -15.95
CA ALA A 14 35.08 -17.49 -14.71
C ALA A 14 34.89 -15.97 -14.85
N LEU A 15 34.89 -15.42 -16.07
CA LEU A 15 34.65 -13.99 -16.34
C LEU A 15 33.19 -13.69 -16.67
N VAL A 16 32.51 -14.60 -17.37
CA VAL A 16 31.10 -14.47 -17.78
C VAL A 16 30.39 -15.79 -17.58
N THR A 17 29.35 -15.80 -16.75
CA THR A 17 28.55 -16.98 -16.44
C THR A 17 27.11 -16.75 -16.92
N PRO A 18 26.49 -17.72 -17.64
CA PRO A 18 25.07 -17.62 -18.00
C PRO A 18 24.18 -17.53 -16.76
N GLN A 19 23.05 -16.83 -16.86
CA GLN A 19 22.12 -16.69 -15.72
C GLN A 19 21.52 -18.01 -15.26
N SER A 20 21.46 -19.02 -16.14
CA SER A 20 21.03 -20.39 -15.82
C SER A 20 22.07 -21.21 -15.04
N GLU A 21 23.25 -20.66 -14.76
CA GLU A 21 24.29 -21.29 -13.95
C GLU A 21 24.73 -20.33 -12.83
N PRO A 22 25.10 -20.82 -11.63
CA PRO A 22 25.63 -19.95 -10.59
C PRO A 22 27.04 -19.49 -10.93
N ILE A 23 27.36 -18.23 -10.65
CA ILE A 23 28.71 -17.68 -10.73
C ILE A 23 29.64 -18.56 -9.87
N PRO A 24 30.73 -19.12 -10.43
CA PRO A 24 31.63 -20.00 -9.69
C PRO A 24 32.13 -19.35 -8.39
N GLY A 25 31.95 -20.06 -7.26
CA GLY A 25 32.36 -19.58 -5.93
C GLY A 25 31.45 -18.54 -5.29
N SER A 26 30.30 -18.23 -5.89
CA SER A 26 29.30 -17.34 -5.31
C SER A 26 28.32 -18.07 -4.37
N ALA A 27 27.59 -17.30 -3.58
CA ALA A 27 26.49 -17.79 -2.73
C ALA A 27 25.11 -17.65 -3.42
N GLN A 28 25.08 -17.70 -4.76
CA GLN A 28 23.82 -17.61 -5.50
C GLN A 28 22.94 -18.85 -5.27
N VAL A 29 21.63 -18.63 -5.29
CA VAL A 29 20.58 -19.64 -5.17
C VAL A 29 19.70 -19.59 -6.43
N PRO A 30 19.06 -20.71 -6.81
CA PRO A 30 18.12 -20.72 -7.92
C PRO A 30 16.90 -19.83 -7.62
N ASN A 31 16.46 -19.04 -8.59
CA ASN A 31 15.20 -18.29 -8.56
C ASN A 31 14.04 -19.11 -9.15
N SER A 32 12.82 -18.55 -9.15
CA SER A 32 11.63 -19.28 -9.60
C SER A 32 11.55 -19.41 -11.12
N ALA A 33 12.22 -18.53 -11.88
CA ALA A 33 12.29 -18.60 -13.34
C ALA A 33 13.40 -19.52 -13.89
N GLY A 34 14.22 -20.14 -13.04
CA GLY A 34 15.28 -21.07 -13.42
C GLY A 34 16.67 -20.45 -13.65
N GLY A 35 16.85 -19.17 -13.30
CA GLY A 35 18.14 -18.52 -13.20
C GLY A 35 18.71 -18.55 -11.77
N PHE A 36 19.87 -17.91 -11.56
CA PHE A 36 20.55 -17.83 -10.27
C PHE A 36 20.68 -16.37 -9.80
N ALA A 37 20.35 -16.12 -8.53
CA ALA A 37 20.40 -14.80 -7.90
C ALA A 37 20.84 -14.90 -6.43
N TRP A 38 21.09 -13.78 -5.75
CA TRP A 38 21.36 -13.79 -4.31
C TRP A 38 20.06 -13.73 -3.52
N ALA A 39 19.97 -14.55 -2.47
CA ALA A 39 18.90 -14.43 -1.49
C ALA A 39 19.03 -13.11 -0.73
N LEU A 40 17.93 -12.40 -0.58
CA LEU A 40 17.87 -11.25 0.32
C LEU A 40 18.10 -11.69 1.76
N ASP A 41 18.81 -10.87 2.53
CA ASP A 41 18.96 -11.11 3.96
C ASP A 41 17.59 -11.00 4.66
N LYS A 42 17.47 -11.64 5.83
CA LYS A 42 16.23 -11.70 6.61
C LYS A 42 15.64 -10.34 6.96
N TRP A 43 16.46 -9.31 7.22
CA TRP A 43 15.98 -7.96 7.54
C TRP A 43 15.46 -7.24 6.29
N SER A 44 16.13 -7.41 5.14
CA SER A 44 15.61 -6.94 3.85
C SER A 44 14.33 -7.67 3.45
N ARG A 45 14.20 -8.97 3.74
CA ARG A 45 12.96 -9.75 3.54
C ARG A 45 11.84 -9.26 4.46
N LEU A 46 12.13 -8.95 5.72
CA LEU A 46 11.17 -8.34 6.65
C LEU A 46 10.66 -7.00 6.08
N ASP A 47 11.56 -6.13 5.62
CA ASP A 47 11.17 -4.84 5.03
C ASP A 47 10.30 -5.01 3.78
N ARG A 48 10.68 -5.95 2.91
CA ARG A 48 9.90 -6.27 1.71
C ARG A 48 8.51 -6.77 2.06
N PHE A 49 8.39 -7.64 3.07
CA PHE A 49 7.09 -8.11 3.57
C PHE A 49 6.26 -6.96 4.17
N LEU A 50 6.88 -6.10 4.99
CA LEU A 50 6.20 -4.98 5.63
C LEU A 50 5.66 -3.95 4.62
N VAL A 51 6.36 -3.77 3.49
CA VAL A 51 5.95 -2.82 2.43
C VAL A 51 4.99 -3.45 1.43
N LEU A 52 5.31 -4.63 0.89
CA LEU A 52 4.55 -5.22 -0.22
C LEU A 52 3.46 -6.20 0.24
N GLY A 53 3.61 -6.82 1.41
CA GLY A 53 2.70 -7.86 1.88
C GLY A 53 2.81 -9.17 1.08
N THR A 54 1.73 -9.98 1.10
CA THR A 54 1.66 -11.30 0.44
C THR A 54 0.39 -11.52 -0.39
N GLU A 55 -0.57 -10.58 -0.31
CA GLU A 55 -1.91 -10.70 -0.91
C GLU A 55 -1.85 -10.67 -2.44
N GLY A 56 -2.42 -11.69 -3.09
CA GLY A 56 -2.40 -11.85 -4.55
C GLY A 56 -1.28 -12.76 -5.09
N GLY A 57 -0.27 -13.09 -4.28
CA GLY A 57 0.91 -13.85 -4.75
C GLY A 57 1.76 -13.09 -5.79
N THR A 58 2.91 -13.65 -6.16
CA THR A 58 3.68 -13.17 -7.31
C THR A 58 3.28 -13.94 -8.57
N TYR A 59 3.86 -13.59 -9.72
CA TYR A 59 3.64 -14.35 -10.96
C TYR A 59 3.97 -15.84 -10.82
N TYR A 60 4.99 -16.18 -10.02
CA TYR A 60 5.51 -17.54 -9.86
C TYR A 60 5.03 -18.24 -8.57
N ILE A 61 4.64 -17.48 -7.54
CA ILE A 61 4.35 -18.01 -6.21
C ILE A 61 2.95 -17.61 -5.77
N GLY A 62 2.11 -18.59 -5.44
CA GLY A 62 0.75 -18.33 -4.95
C GLY A 62 0.72 -17.67 -3.56
N GLU A 63 -0.36 -16.95 -3.26
CA GLU A 63 -0.54 -16.17 -2.02
C GLU A 63 -0.28 -16.98 -0.73
N ARG A 64 -0.74 -18.23 -0.67
CA ARG A 64 -0.57 -19.09 0.50
C ARG A 64 0.91 -19.42 0.74
N GLU A 65 1.63 -19.77 -0.32
CA GLU A 65 3.05 -20.11 -0.23
C GLU A 65 3.89 -18.87 0.11
N LEU A 66 3.61 -17.74 -0.52
CA LEU A 66 4.27 -16.46 -0.23
C LEU A 66 4.03 -16.02 1.22
N THR A 67 2.83 -16.25 1.75
CA THR A 67 2.49 -15.99 3.15
C THR A 67 3.34 -16.85 4.10
N VAL A 68 3.54 -18.13 3.81
CA VAL A 68 4.41 -19.02 4.60
C VAL A 68 5.86 -18.57 4.56
N GLN A 69 6.40 -18.26 3.37
CA GLN A 69 7.79 -17.82 3.20
C GLN A 69 8.07 -16.49 3.93
N ASN A 70 7.16 -15.52 3.83
CA ASN A 70 7.32 -14.23 4.48
C ASN A 70 7.09 -14.29 6.00
N ALA A 71 6.17 -15.15 6.47
CA ALA A 71 6.08 -15.46 7.89
C ALA A 71 7.39 -16.09 8.42
N GLY A 72 8.06 -16.91 7.61
CA GLY A 72 9.40 -17.43 7.90
C GLY A 72 10.42 -16.31 8.16
N ALA A 73 10.49 -15.31 7.27
CA ALA A 73 11.39 -14.17 7.45
C ALA A 73 11.12 -13.37 8.74
N VAL A 74 9.85 -13.17 9.09
CA VAL A 74 9.45 -12.51 10.34
C VAL A 74 9.88 -13.34 11.55
N ALA A 75 9.68 -14.67 11.51
CA ALA A 75 10.09 -15.57 12.58
C ALA A 75 11.61 -15.60 12.78
N GLU A 76 12.40 -15.64 11.68
CA GLU A 76 13.86 -15.55 11.70
C GLU A 76 14.35 -14.26 12.37
N CYS A 77 13.75 -13.11 12.03
CA CYS A 77 14.09 -11.82 12.65
C CYS A 77 13.70 -11.77 14.13
N ILE A 78 12.54 -12.33 14.50
CA ILE A 78 12.11 -12.42 15.90
C ILE A 78 13.06 -13.29 16.73
N ALA A 79 13.52 -14.40 16.17
CA ALA A 79 14.42 -15.33 16.84
C ALA A 79 15.83 -14.72 17.03
N GLU A 80 16.30 -13.92 16.08
CA GLU A 80 17.58 -13.22 16.20
C GLU A 80 17.52 -12.02 17.17
N ASP A 81 16.57 -11.10 16.96
CA ASP A 81 16.39 -9.90 17.79
C ASP A 81 14.95 -9.39 17.66
N GLY A 82 14.06 -9.98 18.46
CA GLY A 82 12.64 -9.64 18.42
C GLY A 82 12.31 -8.21 18.83
N VAL A 83 13.10 -7.57 19.70
CA VAL A 83 12.90 -6.16 20.06
C VAL A 83 13.24 -5.26 18.89
N ARG A 84 14.33 -5.53 18.15
CA ARG A 84 14.65 -4.83 16.91
C ARG A 84 13.59 -5.07 15.83
N ALA A 85 13.07 -6.29 15.71
CA ALA A 85 11.97 -6.59 14.79
C ALA A 85 10.73 -5.75 15.09
N VAL A 86 10.32 -5.65 16.37
CA VAL A 86 9.20 -4.78 16.79
C VAL A 86 9.47 -3.32 16.47
N ARG A 87 10.68 -2.80 16.74
CA ARG A 87 11.05 -1.42 16.38
C ARG A 87 10.92 -1.17 14.89
N ARG A 88 11.39 -2.11 14.05
CA ARG A 88 11.30 -1.99 12.59
C ARG A 88 9.84 -2.01 12.10
N ILE A 89 9.01 -2.89 12.66
CA ILE A 89 7.56 -2.93 12.39
C ILE A 89 6.90 -1.58 12.70
N VAL A 90 7.20 -1.01 13.86
CA VAL A 90 6.69 0.31 14.27
C VAL A 90 7.18 1.41 13.32
N GLU A 91 8.47 1.41 12.97
CA GLU A 91 9.06 2.41 12.08
C GLU A 91 8.38 2.43 10.70
N VAL A 92 8.22 1.26 10.06
CA VAL A 92 7.57 1.16 8.75
C VAL A 92 6.09 1.56 8.85
N SER A 93 5.40 1.13 9.91
CA SER A 93 4.00 1.49 10.14
C SER A 93 3.80 2.99 10.40
N ALA A 94 4.69 3.61 11.19
CA ALA A 94 4.61 5.01 11.56
C ALA A 94 5.04 5.95 10.42
N SER A 95 6.06 5.58 9.65
CA SER A 95 6.52 6.38 8.51
C SER A 95 5.55 6.40 7.32
N GLY A 96 4.56 5.48 7.27
CA GLY A 96 3.61 5.40 6.15
C GLY A 96 4.23 4.89 4.85
N ARG A 97 5.37 4.19 4.96
CA ARG A 97 6.12 3.62 3.82
C ARG A 97 5.41 2.47 3.11
N ALA A 98 4.42 1.86 3.74
CA ALA A 98 3.67 0.75 3.18
C ALA A 98 2.27 1.22 2.71
N PRO A 99 1.81 0.82 1.51
CA PRO A 99 0.45 1.09 1.04
C PRO A 99 -0.64 0.43 1.88
N LYS A 100 -0.34 -0.66 2.60
CA LYS A 100 -1.25 -1.31 3.55
C LYS A 100 -0.53 -1.55 4.88
N ASN A 101 -1.27 -1.44 5.98
CA ASN A 101 -0.73 -1.65 7.32
C ASN A 101 -0.88 -3.11 7.79
N ASP A 102 -1.60 -3.94 7.04
CA ASP A 102 -1.93 -5.33 7.40
C ASP A 102 -0.67 -6.21 7.63
N PRO A 103 0.40 -6.13 6.81
CA PRO A 103 1.64 -6.87 7.08
C PRO A 103 2.28 -6.50 8.41
N ALA A 104 2.27 -5.21 8.78
CA ALA A 104 2.79 -4.75 10.07
C ALA A 104 1.95 -5.27 11.25
N LEU A 105 0.63 -5.31 11.10
CA LEU A 105 -0.27 -5.88 12.12
C LEU A 105 -0.04 -7.39 12.29
N PHE A 106 0.14 -8.11 11.19
CA PHE A 106 0.45 -9.54 11.22
C PHE A 106 1.81 -9.81 11.88
N ALA A 107 2.87 -9.10 11.48
CA ALA A 107 4.20 -9.23 12.06
C ALA A 107 4.21 -8.87 13.56
N LEU A 108 3.45 -7.85 13.97
CA LEU A 108 3.30 -7.49 15.38
C LEU A 108 2.58 -8.61 16.17
N ALA A 109 1.56 -9.24 15.57
CA ALA A 109 0.88 -10.38 16.18
C ALA A 109 1.82 -11.60 16.33
N MET A 110 2.68 -11.87 15.35
CA MET A 110 3.74 -12.88 15.45
C MET A 110 4.71 -12.58 16.59
N ALA A 111 5.24 -11.35 16.67
CA ALA A 111 6.15 -10.93 17.74
C ALA A 111 5.48 -11.05 19.12
N ALA A 112 4.19 -10.71 19.22
CA ALA A 112 3.42 -10.87 20.45
C ALA A 112 3.22 -12.33 20.85
N GLY A 113 3.20 -13.31 19.94
CA GLY A 113 3.01 -14.73 20.27
C GLY A 113 4.30 -15.53 20.39
N MET A 114 5.18 -15.40 19.39
CA MET A 114 6.35 -16.24 19.20
C MET A 114 7.62 -15.70 19.87
N GLY A 115 7.70 -14.38 20.13
CA GLY A 115 8.88 -13.76 20.73
C GLY A 115 9.15 -14.22 22.16
N ASP A 116 10.34 -13.88 22.68
CA ASP A 116 10.70 -14.03 24.09
C ASP A 116 9.92 -13.03 24.98
N ALA A 117 10.16 -13.05 26.29
CA ALA A 117 9.41 -12.19 27.23
C ALA A 117 9.55 -10.69 26.89
N ALA A 118 10.76 -10.24 26.53
CA ALA A 118 11.03 -8.86 26.15
C ALA A 118 10.32 -8.47 24.85
N THR A 119 10.40 -9.32 23.83
CA THR A 119 9.74 -9.11 22.53
C THR A 119 8.23 -9.08 22.66
N ARG A 120 7.64 -10.00 23.44
CA ARG A 120 6.19 -10.03 23.68
C ARG A 120 5.72 -8.76 24.39
N ALA A 121 6.48 -8.28 25.37
CA ALA A 121 6.16 -7.04 26.06
C ALA A 121 6.24 -5.84 25.10
N ALA A 122 7.34 -5.72 24.34
CA ALA A 122 7.53 -4.66 23.36
C ALA A 122 6.42 -4.65 22.28
N ALA A 123 6.04 -5.81 21.76
CA ALA A 123 4.98 -5.93 20.75
C ALA A 123 3.61 -5.50 21.28
N LEU A 124 3.27 -5.89 22.51
CA LEU A 124 2.01 -5.52 23.16
C LEU A 124 1.96 -4.02 23.52
N GLU A 125 3.09 -3.44 23.93
CA GLU A 125 3.21 -2.00 24.19
C GLU A 125 3.12 -1.17 22.91
N ALA A 126 3.70 -1.67 21.81
CA ALA A 126 3.65 -1.02 20.50
C ALA A 126 2.27 -1.08 19.83
N LEU A 127 1.32 -1.86 20.35
CA LEU A 127 0.01 -2.08 19.74
C LEU A 127 -0.71 -0.78 19.33
N PRO A 128 -0.83 0.26 20.17
CA PRO A 128 -1.52 1.50 19.78
C PRO A 128 -0.82 2.29 18.66
N GLN A 129 0.50 2.12 18.50
CA GLN A 129 1.30 2.81 17.49
C GLN A 129 1.07 2.21 16.09
N VAL A 130 0.95 0.88 16.03
CA VAL A 130 0.69 0.14 14.78
C VAL A 130 -0.82 0.06 14.50
N ALA A 131 -1.62 -0.32 15.50
CA ALA A 131 -3.07 -0.42 15.39
C ALA A 131 -3.77 0.92 15.63
N ARG A 132 -3.59 1.87 14.71
CA ARG A 132 -4.11 3.25 14.85
C ARG A 132 -5.63 3.41 14.82
N THR A 133 -6.37 2.48 14.23
CA THR A 133 -7.84 2.56 14.06
C THR A 133 -8.53 1.31 14.58
N GLY A 134 -9.86 1.37 14.76
CA GLY A 134 -10.67 0.19 15.13
C GLY A 134 -10.49 -0.96 14.13
N THR A 135 -10.44 -0.67 12.83
CA THR A 135 -10.12 -1.67 11.79
C THR A 135 -8.76 -2.34 12.03
N HIS A 136 -7.71 -1.57 12.32
CA HIS A 136 -6.40 -2.16 12.60
C HIS A 136 -6.40 -3.01 13.86
N LEU A 137 -7.09 -2.57 14.92
CA LEU A 137 -7.25 -3.36 16.13
C LEU A 137 -7.92 -4.71 15.82
N PHE A 138 -8.98 -4.71 15.03
CA PHE A 138 -9.69 -5.94 14.66
C PHE A 138 -8.87 -6.88 13.78
N HIS A 139 -8.16 -6.35 12.76
CA HIS A 139 -7.20 -7.14 11.98
C HIS A 139 -6.15 -7.79 12.90
N TRP A 140 -5.55 -7.02 13.82
CA TRP A 140 -4.58 -7.55 14.78
C TRP A 140 -5.18 -8.60 15.72
N LEU A 141 -6.40 -8.37 16.22
CA LEU A 141 -7.12 -9.34 17.05
C LEU A 141 -7.41 -10.64 16.31
N GLN A 142 -7.66 -10.57 15.00
CA GLN A 142 -7.83 -11.74 14.18
C GLN A 142 -6.50 -12.48 13.98
N TYR A 143 -5.40 -11.78 13.72
CA TYR A 143 -4.07 -12.40 13.56
C TYR A 143 -3.53 -13.00 14.86
N VAL A 144 -3.62 -12.29 15.99
CA VAL A 144 -3.00 -12.71 17.26
C VAL A 144 -3.58 -14.04 17.77
N ARG A 145 -4.84 -14.35 17.43
CA ARG A 145 -5.48 -15.63 17.75
C ARG A 145 -4.72 -16.84 17.19
N ALA A 146 -4.05 -16.69 16.05
CA ALA A 146 -3.27 -17.75 15.44
C ALA A 146 -1.96 -18.04 16.19
N PHE A 147 -1.45 -17.09 16.99
CA PHE A 147 -0.16 -17.18 17.66
C PHE A 147 -0.24 -17.33 19.18
N ARG A 148 -1.33 -16.85 19.81
CA ARG A 148 -1.53 -16.96 21.26
C ARG A 148 -2.98 -16.78 21.71
N GLY A 149 -3.26 -17.25 22.92
CA GLY A 149 -4.54 -17.02 23.62
C GLY A 149 -4.64 -15.65 24.34
N TRP A 150 -5.83 -15.38 24.88
CA TRP A 150 -6.21 -14.15 25.60
C TRP A 150 -5.68 -14.10 27.06
N GLY A 151 -4.36 -14.11 27.21
CA GLY A 151 -3.70 -13.94 28.50
C GLY A 151 -3.80 -12.50 29.05
N ARG A 152 -3.28 -12.31 30.28
CA ARG A 152 -3.26 -11.01 30.97
C ARG A 152 -2.63 -9.89 30.14
N GLY A 153 -1.55 -10.18 29.42
CA GLY A 153 -0.85 -9.21 28.56
C GLY A 153 -1.73 -8.69 27.42
N VAL A 154 -2.42 -9.58 26.69
CA VAL A 154 -3.31 -9.21 25.59
C VAL A 154 -4.50 -8.39 26.11
N ARG A 155 -5.13 -8.83 27.21
CA ARG A 155 -6.23 -8.07 27.84
C ARG A 155 -5.81 -6.65 28.21
N ARG A 156 -4.64 -6.51 28.84
CA ARG A 156 -4.08 -5.19 29.22
C ARG A 156 -3.77 -4.33 28.01
N ALA A 157 -3.14 -4.87 26.97
CA ALA A 157 -2.79 -4.11 25.77
C ALA A 157 -4.03 -3.62 25.02
N VAL A 158 -5.02 -4.50 24.82
CA VAL A 158 -6.30 -4.13 24.19
C VAL A 158 -7.08 -3.14 25.06
N GLY A 159 -7.11 -3.33 26.39
CA GLY A 159 -7.74 -2.38 27.29
C GLY A 159 -7.07 -1.01 27.29
N ALA A 160 -5.73 -0.98 27.22
CA ALA A 160 -4.97 0.26 27.10
C ALA A 160 -5.28 1.00 25.79
N TRP A 161 -5.51 0.27 24.69
CA TRP A 161 -5.90 0.86 23.42
C TRP A 161 -7.18 1.71 23.50
N TYR A 162 -8.16 1.26 24.29
CA TYR A 162 -9.40 2.02 24.53
C TYR A 162 -9.21 3.12 25.56
N THR A 163 -8.58 2.81 26.68
CA THR A 163 -8.53 3.71 27.86
C THR A 163 -7.55 4.87 27.69
N ALA A 164 -6.51 4.73 26.87
CA ALA A 164 -5.53 5.78 26.62
C ALA A 164 -6.01 6.86 25.63
N ARG A 165 -7.12 6.64 24.92
CA ARG A 165 -7.61 7.58 23.91
C ARG A 165 -8.45 8.70 24.55
N PRO A 166 -8.35 9.94 24.03
CA PRO A 166 -9.29 11.00 24.35
C PRO A 166 -10.73 10.58 24.05
N GLU A 167 -11.68 11.01 24.86
CA GLU A 167 -13.08 10.55 24.81
C GLU A 167 -13.75 10.80 23.45
N ARG A 168 -13.49 11.97 22.84
CA ARG A 168 -14.03 12.32 21.51
C ARG A 168 -13.46 11.44 20.39
N GLU A 169 -12.20 11.05 20.51
CA GLU A 169 -11.56 10.13 19.55
C GLU A 169 -12.05 8.70 19.77
N LEU A 170 -12.23 8.28 21.02
CA LEU A 170 -12.84 6.99 21.34
C LEU A 170 -14.25 6.88 20.73
N ALA A 171 -15.12 7.87 20.95
CA ALA A 171 -16.46 7.90 20.35
C ALA A 171 -16.40 7.81 18.83
N TYR A 172 -15.46 8.53 18.20
CA TYR A 172 -15.23 8.47 16.76
C TYR A 172 -14.85 7.05 16.30
N GLN A 173 -13.91 6.38 16.98
CA GLN A 173 -13.50 5.02 16.63
C GLN A 173 -14.68 4.04 16.74
N LEU A 174 -15.43 4.13 17.85
CA LEU A 174 -16.58 3.25 18.13
C LEU A 174 -17.70 3.35 17.08
N LEU A 175 -17.92 4.54 16.52
CA LEU A 175 -18.94 4.78 15.49
C LEU A 175 -18.42 4.50 14.09
N LYS A 176 -17.22 4.98 13.75
CA LYS A 176 -16.69 4.88 12.39
C LYS A 176 -16.26 3.46 12.02
N TYR A 177 -15.76 2.70 12.99
CA TYR A 177 -15.22 1.36 12.76
C TYR A 177 -15.98 0.33 13.60
N PRO A 178 -17.27 0.05 13.30
CA PRO A 178 -18.10 -0.76 14.19
C PRO A 178 -17.63 -2.22 14.29
N GLN A 179 -17.20 -2.80 13.16
CA GLN A 179 -16.72 -4.18 13.07
C GLN A 179 -15.84 -4.41 11.84
N ARG A 180 -14.99 -5.44 11.91
CA ARG A 180 -14.15 -5.94 10.82
C ARG A 180 -13.69 -7.37 11.15
N ASP A 181 -13.49 -8.22 10.14
CA ASP A 181 -12.94 -9.58 10.30
C ASP A 181 -13.65 -10.43 11.36
N GLY A 182 -14.97 -10.28 11.48
CA GLY A 182 -15.77 -10.98 12.49
C GLY A 182 -15.58 -10.48 13.93
N TRP A 183 -14.85 -9.38 14.13
CA TRP A 183 -14.69 -8.70 15.42
C TRP A 183 -15.45 -7.39 15.46
N SER A 184 -16.01 -7.09 16.62
CA SER A 184 -16.60 -5.78 16.93
C SER A 184 -15.96 -5.17 18.18
N HIS A 185 -16.19 -3.86 18.39
CA HIS A 185 -15.78 -3.19 19.62
C HIS A 185 -16.43 -3.83 20.86
N ARG A 186 -17.67 -4.32 20.73
CA ARG A 186 -18.37 -5.05 21.78
C ARG A 186 -17.62 -6.31 22.20
N ASP A 187 -17.11 -7.09 21.26
CA ASP A 187 -16.38 -8.33 21.54
C ASP A 187 -15.04 -8.04 22.21
N ALA A 188 -14.30 -7.06 21.67
CA ALA A 188 -13.02 -6.64 22.22
C ALA A 188 -13.14 -6.08 23.65
N LEU A 189 -14.15 -5.24 23.92
CA LEU A 189 -14.41 -4.71 25.27
C LEU A 189 -14.80 -5.81 26.26
N ARG A 190 -15.64 -6.77 25.83
CA ARG A 190 -16.06 -7.91 26.66
C ARG A 190 -14.92 -8.82 27.04
N LEU A 191 -13.92 -9.00 26.18
CA LEU A 191 -12.77 -9.87 26.47
C LEU A 191 -11.65 -9.12 27.21
N ALA A 192 -11.45 -7.83 26.94
CA ALA A 192 -10.39 -7.03 27.54
C ALA A 192 -10.73 -6.53 28.94
N HIS A 193 -12.03 -6.34 29.24
CA HIS A 193 -12.54 -5.77 30.49
C HIS A 193 -11.77 -4.50 30.92
N PRO A 194 -11.66 -3.47 30.06
CA PRO A 194 -10.98 -2.23 30.44
C PRO A 194 -11.76 -1.52 31.56
N VAL A 195 -11.03 -1.02 32.54
CA VAL A 195 -11.61 -0.13 33.56
C VAL A 195 -11.65 1.29 32.97
N PRO A 196 -12.84 1.91 32.85
CA PRO A 196 -12.96 3.28 32.33
C PRO A 196 -12.27 4.28 33.26
N ARG A 197 -11.71 5.35 32.68
CA ARG A 197 -11.01 6.42 33.43
C ARG A 197 -11.90 7.58 33.86
N GLY A 198 -13.15 7.61 33.39
CA GLY A 198 -14.14 8.65 33.71
C GLY A 198 -15.54 8.25 33.27
N GLU A 199 -16.55 9.04 33.65
CA GLU A 199 -17.96 8.71 33.41
C GLU A 199 -18.32 8.68 31.92
N VAL A 200 -17.82 9.61 31.10
CA VAL A 200 -18.07 9.58 29.65
C VAL A 200 -17.54 8.29 29.02
N GLN A 201 -16.33 7.88 29.38
CA GLN A 201 -15.72 6.64 28.86
C GLN A 201 -16.50 5.40 29.29
N LYS A 202 -16.94 5.36 30.55
CA LYS A 202 -17.82 4.31 31.10
C LYS A 202 -19.12 4.20 30.31
N THR A 203 -19.72 5.33 29.96
CA THR A 203 -20.95 5.40 29.17
C THR A 203 -20.75 4.93 27.74
N LEU A 204 -19.66 5.36 27.10
CA LEU A 204 -19.30 4.87 25.77
C LEU A 204 -19.13 3.35 25.77
N PHE A 205 -18.45 2.78 26.77
CA PHE A 205 -18.28 1.33 26.90
C PHE A 205 -19.62 0.63 27.17
N ALA A 206 -20.44 1.14 28.09
CA ALA A 206 -21.74 0.58 28.42
C ALA A 206 -22.67 0.55 27.19
N ARG A 207 -22.79 1.68 26.46
CA ARG A 207 -23.56 1.78 25.22
C ARG A 207 -23.07 0.77 24.18
N THR A 208 -21.75 0.66 23.96
CA THR A 208 -21.20 -0.29 22.98
C THR A 208 -21.47 -1.75 23.36
N VAL A 209 -21.41 -2.10 24.65
CA VAL A 209 -21.57 -3.48 25.11
C VAL A 209 -23.04 -3.91 25.25
N GLN A 210 -23.89 -3.01 25.76
CA GLN A 210 -25.28 -3.28 26.14
C GLN A 210 -26.31 -2.76 25.14
N ARG A 211 -25.90 -1.94 24.14
CA ARG A 211 -26.82 -1.21 23.25
C ARG A 211 -27.87 -0.38 24.02
N GLY A 212 -27.52 0.10 25.22
CA GLY A 212 -28.40 0.90 26.06
C GLY A 212 -28.52 2.35 25.58
N SER A 213 -29.60 3.01 25.99
CA SER A 213 -29.87 4.42 25.70
C SER A 213 -28.88 5.36 26.40
N LEU A 214 -28.49 6.44 25.73
CA LEU A 214 -27.70 7.54 26.32
C LEU A 214 -28.55 8.49 27.20
N ALA A 215 -29.83 8.16 27.43
CA ALA A 215 -30.80 9.03 28.09
C ALA A 215 -30.42 9.42 29.53
N GLU A 216 -29.59 8.64 30.22
CA GLU A 216 -29.34 8.81 31.65
C GLU A 216 -28.22 9.80 32.00
N LEU A 217 -27.52 10.38 31.01
CA LEU A 217 -26.41 11.31 31.27
C LEU A 217 -26.61 12.66 30.60
N ASP A 218 -27.00 13.62 31.42
CA ASP A 218 -27.01 15.05 31.13
C ASP A 218 -25.60 15.62 31.28
N THR A 219 -24.70 15.24 30.37
CA THR A 219 -23.33 15.74 30.34
C THR A 219 -23.06 16.35 28.98
N ASP A 220 -22.70 17.63 28.97
CA ASP A 220 -22.27 18.35 27.77
C ASP A 220 -20.85 17.92 27.37
N SER A 221 -20.76 16.71 26.80
CA SER A 221 -19.53 16.13 26.29
C SER A 221 -19.55 16.09 24.77
N PRO A 222 -18.54 16.63 24.07
CA PRO A 222 -18.42 16.51 22.62
C PRO A 222 -18.44 15.06 22.12
N ALA A 223 -17.96 14.12 22.94
CA ALA A 223 -17.98 12.69 22.63
C ALA A 223 -19.41 12.14 22.62
N LEU A 224 -20.22 12.49 23.63
CA LEU A 224 -21.62 12.06 23.72
C LEU A 224 -22.49 12.77 22.67
N ALA A 225 -22.24 14.06 22.41
CA ALA A 225 -22.93 14.82 21.37
C ALA A 225 -22.77 14.17 19.98
N LEU A 226 -21.55 13.73 19.64
CA LEU A 226 -21.29 12.97 18.40
C LEU A 226 -22.17 11.71 18.32
N VAL A 227 -22.22 10.94 19.41
CA VAL A 227 -22.98 9.70 19.44
C VAL A 227 -24.48 9.95 19.34
N ARG A 228 -24.99 10.96 20.06
CA ARG A 228 -26.41 11.39 19.99
C ARG A 228 -26.80 11.80 18.58
N ALA A 229 -25.95 12.57 17.88
CA ALA A 229 -26.22 13.00 16.50
C ALA A 229 -26.29 11.80 15.53
N ALA A 230 -25.35 10.85 15.65
CA ALA A 230 -25.37 9.62 14.85
C ALA A 230 -26.60 8.75 15.15
N ASP A 231 -26.96 8.59 16.43
CA ASP A 231 -28.12 7.81 16.86
C ASP A 231 -29.44 8.45 16.39
N ALA A 232 -29.54 9.79 16.43
CA ALA A 232 -30.71 10.51 15.95
C ALA A 232 -30.96 10.28 14.44
N LEU A 233 -29.92 10.33 13.61
CA LEU A 233 -30.06 10.03 12.17
C LEU A 233 -30.44 8.56 11.92
N HIS A 234 -29.95 7.62 12.74
CA HIS A 234 -30.35 6.22 12.61
C HIS A 234 -31.78 5.95 13.11
N ALA A 235 -32.25 6.71 14.09
CA ALA A 235 -33.62 6.63 14.60
C ALA A 235 -34.65 7.21 13.63
N ASP A 236 -34.28 8.26 12.88
CA ASP A 236 -35.10 8.84 11.82
C ASP A 236 -34.34 8.93 10.48
N PRO A 237 -34.24 7.82 9.73
CA PRO A 237 -33.63 7.82 8.39
C PRO A 237 -34.42 8.60 7.34
N GLY A 238 -35.65 9.05 7.66
CA GLY A 238 -36.54 9.80 6.77
C GLY A 238 -36.43 11.32 6.92
N VAL A 239 -35.55 11.80 7.81
CA VAL A 239 -35.27 13.22 7.99
C VAL A 239 -34.89 13.89 6.65
N SER A 240 -35.28 15.15 6.48
CA SER A 240 -35.02 15.86 5.22
C SER A 240 -33.51 15.92 4.92
N PRO A 241 -33.09 15.81 3.64
CA PRO A 241 -31.67 15.86 3.26
C PRO A 241 -30.96 17.12 3.77
N ALA A 242 -31.60 18.28 3.70
CA ALA A 242 -31.08 19.53 4.23
C ALA A 242 -30.83 19.49 5.75
N ARG A 243 -31.74 18.89 6.53
CA ARG A 243 -31.54 18.74 7.98
C ARG A 243 -30.45 17.72 8.30
N ALA A 244 -30.40 16.61 7.57
CA ALA A 244 -29.31 15.64 7.69
C ALA A 244 -27.95 16.29 7.40
N ALA A 245 -27.85 17.10 6.34
CA ALA A 245 -26.65 17.85 5.99
C ALA A 245 -26.24 18.85 7.09
N ALA A 246 -27.19 19.55 7.71
CA ALA A 246 -26.92 20.42 8.86
C ALA A 246 -26.34 19.62 10.04
N MET A 247 -26.95 18.48 10.40
CA MET A 247 -26.46 17.62 11.48
C MET A 247 -25.06 17.05 11.20
N VAL A 248 -24.76 16.72 9.94
CA VAL A 248 -23.42 16.30 9.51
C VAL A 248 -22.39 17.38 9.82
N ARG A 249 -22.67 18.65 9.50
CA ARG A 249 -21.77 19.78 9.76
C ARG A 249 -21.62 20.06 11.26
N GLU A 250 -22.75 20.15 11.97
CA GLU A 250 -22.80 20.44 13.40
C GLU A 250 -21.97 19.43 14.23
N ALA A 251 -22.18 18.13 13.98
CA ALA A 251 -21.52 17.08 14.75
C ALA A 251 -20.23 16.52 14.12
N ARG A 252 -19.87 16.99 12.91
CA ARG A 252 -18.76 16.49 12.09
C ARG A 252 -18.83 14.97 11.88
N LEU A 253 -20.01 14.51 11.43
CA LEU A 253 -20.27 13.09 11.17
C LEU A 253 -19.52 12.60 9.94
N THR A 254 -19.11 11.34 9.95
CA THR A 254 -18.58 10.68 8.75
C THR A 254 -19.64 9.78 8.13
N ARG A 255 -19.46 9.45 6.85
CA ARG A 255 -20.36 8.60 6.06
C ARG A 255 -20.74 7.29 6.77
N GLU A 256 -19.80 6.67 7.47
CA GLU A 256 -20.03 5.41 8.22
C GLU A 256 -21.04 5.56 9.37
N MET A 257 -21.27 6.78 9.83
CA MET A 257 -22.18 7.13 10.92
C MET A 257 -23.59 7.47 10.43
N LEU A 258 -23.83 7.42 9.11
CA LEU A 258 -25.12 7.76 8.51
C LEU A 258 -25.83 6.48 8.03
N PRO A 259 -27.16 6.41 8.14
CA PRO A 259 -27.94 5.34 7.53
C PRO A 259 -27.93 5.43 6.00
N THR A 260 -27.96 4.28 5.34
CA THR A 260 -27.86 4.15 3.88
C THR A 260 -28.84 5.01 3.06
N PRO A 261 -30.12 5.21 3.46
CA PRO A 261 -31.06 6.05 2.71
C PRO A 261 -30.56 7.49 2.52
N LEU A 262 -29.92 8.09 3.53
CA LEU A 262 -29.41 9.47 3.47
C LEU A 262 -28.25 9.61 2.48
N LEU A 263 -27.51 8.54 2.21
CA LEU A 263 -26.36 8.52 1.30
C LEU A 263 -26.76 8.54 -0.20
N LYS A 264 -28.05 8.72 -0.52
CA LYS A 264 -28.53 8.92 -1.89
C LYS A 264 -28.61 10.39 -2.28
N HIS A 265 -28.52 11.30 -1.32
CA HIS A 265 -28.78 12.72 -1.53
C HIS A 265 -27.49 13.53 -1.73
N PRO A 266 -27.39 14.38 -2.78
CA PRO A 266 -26.21 15.19 -3.05
C PRO A 266 -25.85 16.13 -1.88
N GLU A 267 -26.85 16.80 -1.29
CA GLU A 267 -26.69 17.75 -0.18
C GLU A 267 -25.98 17.14 1.04
N VAL A 268 -26.27 15.87 1.33
CA VAL A 268 -25.62 15.12 2.42
C VAL A 268 -24.16 14.83 2.08
N TRP A 269 -23.87 14.49 0.82
CA TRP A 269 -22.51 14.24 0.36
C TRP A 269 -21.66 15.51 0.27
N GLU A 270 -22.25 16.66 -0.06
CA GLU A 270 -21.59 17.97 0.01
C GLU A 270 -21.19 18.29 1.45
N ALA A 271 -22.10 18.13 2.42
CA ALA A 271 -21.78 18.31 3.83
C ALA A 271 -20.68 17.35 4.32
N LEU A 272 -20.71 16.09 3.86
CA LEU A 272 -19.66 15.12 4.17
C LEU A 272 -18.32 15.50 3.55
N LEU A 273 -18.32 16.12 2.35
CA LEU A 273 -17.12 16.46 1.59
C LEU A 273 -16.26 17.50 2.31
N GLU A 274 -16.88 18.48 2.96
CA GLU A 274 -16.23 19.61 3.66
C GLU A 274 -15.11 19.13 4.61
N GLU A 275 -15.38 18.11 5.42
CA GLU A 275 -14.45 17.59 6.43
C GLU A 275 -13.91 16.17 6.10
N MET A 276 -14.15 15.68 4.87
CA MET A 276 -13.82 14.30 4.50
C MET A 276 -12.32 14.04 4.52
N PRO A 277 -11.76 13.07 5.27
CA PRO A 277 -10.32 12.79 5.22
C PRO A 277 -9.86 12.36 3.82
N PHE A 278 -8.62 12.67 3.44
CA PHE A 278 -8.08 12.41 2.09
C PHE A 278 -8.30 10.97 1.61
N THR A 279 -7.94 9.97 2.42
CA THR A 279 -8.11 8.56 2.04
C THR A 279 -9.58 8.19 1.83
N ALA A 280 -10.51 8.85 2.54
CA ALA A 280 -11.94 8.66 2.34
C ALA A 280 -12.42 9.37 1.07
N LEU A 281 -11.93 10.59 0.80
CA LEU A 281 -12.22 11.34 -0.43
C LEU A 281 -11.87 10.51 -1.67
N VAL A 282 -10.63 10.05 -1.75
CA VAL A 282 -10.13 9.27 -2.89
C VAL A 282 -10.95 8.00 -3.13
N ARG A 283 -11.37 7.31 -2.07
CA ARG A 283 -12.21 6.11 -2.16
C ARG A 283 -13.66 6.39 -2.57
N ASN A 284 -14.14 7.62 -2.42
CA ASN A 284 -15.52 8.00 -2.69
C ASN A 284 -15.72 8.86 -3.94
N LEU A 285 -14.67 9.21 -4.69
CA LEU A 285 -14.78 10.01 -5.92
C LEU A 285 -15.83 9.48 -6.90
N ALA A 286 -15.84 8.15 -7.11
CA ALA A 286 -16.83 7.48 -7.96
C ALA A 286 -18.27 7.66 -7.44
N THR A 287 -18.46 7.58 -6.12
CA THR A 287 -19.77 7.80 -5.49
C THR A 287 -20.19 9.25 -5.60
N LEU A 288 -19.32 10.19 -5.27
CA LEU A 288 -19.56 11.63 -5.38
C LEU A 288 -19.94 12.03 -6.81
N THR A 289 -19.33 11.41 -7.82
CA THR A 289 -19.69 11.61 -9.23
C THR A 289 -21.07 11.05 -9.55
N ARG A 290 -21.35 9.81 -9.11
CA ARG A 290 -22.64 9.13 -9.37
C ARG A 290 -23.82 9.80 -8.67
N VAL A 291 -23.63 10.39 -7.50
CA VAL A 291 -24.67 11.16 -6.81
C VAL A 291 -24.80 12.59 -7.34
N GLY A 292 -23.98 13.00 -8.31
CA GLY A 292 -24.07 14.32 -8.94
C GLY A 292 -23.35 15.46 -8.21
N VAL A 293 -22.64 15.18 -7.12
CA VAL A 293 -21.83 16.20 -6.42
C VAL A 293 -20.62 16.58 -7.26
N LEU A 294 -19.93 15.61 -7.86
CA LEU A 294 -18.86 15.89 -8.81
C LEU A 294 -19.42 15.85 -10.23
N ALA A 295 -19.54 17.04 -10.82
CA ALA A 295 -19.94 17.22 -12.22
C ALA A 295 -18.95 18.15 -12.95
N PRO A 296 -18.89 18.10 -14.29
CA PRO A 296 -18.11 19.06 -15.07
C PRO A 296 -18.51 20.50 -14.73
N GLY A 297 -17.54 21.33 -14.31
CA GLY A 297 -17.77 22.74 -13.93
C GLY A 297 -18.39 22.96 -12.55
N SER A 298 -18.51 21.92 -11.70
CA SER A 298 -19.02 22.08 -10.33
C SER A 298 -17.97 22.63 -9.36
N ASP A 299 -18.39 23.50 -8.44
CA ASP A 299 -17.55 24.03 -7.36
C ASP A 299 -16.93 22.90 -6.50
N ALA A 300 -17.69 21.81 -6.31
CA ALA A 300 -17.20 20.64 -5.59
C ALA A 300 -16.02 19.96 -6.31
N ALA A 301 -16.00 19.94 -7.65
CA ALA A 301 -14.87 19.40 -8.41
C ALA A 301 -13.62 20.28 -8.25
N ASP A 302 -13.78 21.60 -8.20
CA ASP A 302 -12.66 22.52 -7.95
C ASP A 302 -12.16 22.44 -6.51
N ALA A 303 -13.06 22.34 -5.52
CA ALA A 303 -12.70 22.12 -4.13
C ALA A 303 -11.94 20.79 -3.94
N VAL A 304 -12.38 19.71 -4.59
CA VAL A 304 -11.67 18.43 -4.59
C VAL A 304 -10.30 18.57 -5.25
N ALA A 305 -10.22 19.22 -6.42
CA ALA A 305 -8.97 19.40 -7.13
C ALA A 305 -7.95 20.20 -6.30
N ALA A 306 -8.38 21.28 -5.66
CA ALA A 306 -7.53 22.10 -4.79
C ALA A 306 -6.99 21.28 -3.60
N ARG A 307 -7.81 20.41 -3.01
CA ARG A 307 -7.38 19.54 -1.91
C ARG A 307 -6.42 18.43 -2.35
N LEU A 308 -6.60 17.91 -3.56
CA LEU A 308 -5.67 16.94 -4.15
C LEU A 308 -4.31 17.58 -4.48
N ALA A 309 -4.30 18.88 -4.80
CA ALA A 309 -3.09 19.64 -5.08
C ALA A 309 -2.32 20.10 -3.83
N ASP A 310 -2.85 19.90 -2.61
CA ASP A 310 -2.17 20.27 -1.37
C ASP A 310 -1.13 19.21 -0.96
N GLY A 311 0.12 19.43 -1.38
CA GLY A 311 1.26 18.58 -1.05
C GLY A 311 1.54 18.44 0.46
N ASP A 312 1.25 19.47 1.26
CA ASP A 312 1.45 19.41 2.71
C ASP A 312 0.37 18.55 3.37
N ALA A 313 -0.88 18.66 2.93
CA ALA A 313 -1.97 17.80 3.39
C ALA A 313 -1.72 16.33 3.01
N LEU A 314 -1.24 16.07 1.79
CA LEU A 314 -0.83 14.73 1.33
C LEU A 314 0.22 14.11 2.26
N ARG A 315 1.27 14.86 2.57
CA ARG A 315 2.35 14.42 3.47
C ARG A 315 1.86 14.17 4.89
N ARG A 316 1.06 15.09 5.45
CA ARG A 316 0.45 14.91 6.79
C ARG A 316 -0.47 13.69 6.86
N ALA A 317 -1.23 13.43 5.81
CA ALA A 317 -2.14 12.29 5.70
C ALA A 317 -1.42 10.95 5.43
N ARG A 318 -0.10 10.96 5.20
CA ARG A 318 0.73 9.77 4.91
C ARG A 318 0.16 8.93 3.76
N VAL A 319 -0.31 9.61 2.73
CA VAL A 319 -0.90 8.97 1.56
C VAL A 319 0.25 8.41 0.74
N HIS A 320 0.27 7.09 0.57
CA HIS A 320 1.28 6.47 -0.27
C HIS A 320 0.98 6.78 -1.74
N PRO A 321 1.96 7.21 -2.56
CA PRO A 321 1.71 7.61 -3.94
C PRO A 321 1.05 6.52 -4.80
N VAL A 322 1.39 5.25 -4.55
CA VAL A 322 0.77 4.12 -5.26
C VAL A 322 -0.75 4.00 -4.96
N GLN A 323 -1.22 4.47 -3.80
CA GLN A 323 -2.67 4.55 -3.53
C GLN A 323 -3.34 5.62 -4.41
N ILE A 324 -2.65 6.73 -4.68
CA ILE A 324 -3.12 7.79 -5.59
C ILE A 324 -3.18 7.25 -7.01
N LEU A 325 -2.12 6.55 -7.46
CA LEU A 325 -2.10 5.89 -8.77
C LEU A 325 -3.24 4.86 -8.92
N SER A 326 -3.44 3.99 -7.93
CA SER A 326 -4.55 3.03 -7.93
C SER A 326 -5.91 3.73 -8.02
N ALA A 327 -6.07 4.86 -7.32
CA ALA A 327 -7.29 5.64 -7.37
C ALA A 327 -7.49 6.39 -8.68
N LEU A 328 -6.45 7.00 -9.23
CA LEU A 328 -6.44 7.63 -10.55
C LEU A 328 -6.91 6.63 -11.60
N ARG A 329 -6.29 5.44 -11.62
CA ARG A 329 -6.64 4.38 -12.57
C ARG A 329 -8.07 3.90 -12.38
N THR A 330 -8.50 3.70 -11.14
CA THR A 330 -9.87 3.27 -10.85
C THR A 330 -10.88 4.32 -11.28
N TYR A 331 -10.65 5.59 -10.93
CA TYR A 331 -11.56 6.69 -11.23
C TYR A 331 -11.64 6.98 -12.73
N ALA A 332 -10.50 7.04 -13.43
CA ALA A 332 -10.42 7.32 -14.87
C ALA A 332 -11.05 6.22 -15.74
N ARG A 333 -11.12 4.97 -15.26
CA ARG A 333 -11.80 3.87 -15.95
C ARG A 333 -13.32 4.04 -16.05
N GLY A 334 -13.92 4.89 -15.22
CA GLY A 334 -15.38 5.12 -15.23
C GLY A 334 -16.23 3.92 -14.80
N ARG A 335 -15.62 2.86 -14.27
CA ARG A 335 -16.32 1.63 -13.83
C ARG A 335 -15.65 1.00 -12.63
N GLY A 336 -16.45 0.43 -11.73
CA GLY A 336 -15.96 -0.26 -10.54
C GLY A 336 -15.20 -1.54 -10.89
N VAL A 337 -14.11 -1.84 -10.16
CA VAL A 337 -13.32 -3.07 -10.33
C VAL A 337 -14.09 -4.30 -9.84
N ARG A 338 -14.84 -4.17 -8.74
CA ARG A 338 -15.61 -5.26 -8.11
C ARG A 338 -17.14 -5.09 -8.20
N GLY A 339 -17.63 -3.99 -8.78
CA GLY A 339 -19.06 -3.64 -8.77
C GLY A 339 -19.56 -3.18 -10.15
N ARG A 340 -20.88 -3.24 -10.37
CA ARG A 340 -21.53 -2.84 -11.62
C ARG A 340 -21.71 -1.32 -11.81
N GLY A 341 -21.20 -0.52 -10.88
CA GLY A 341 -21.35 0.93 -10.93
C GLY A 341 -20.48 1.54 -12.03
N ALA A 342 -21.10 2.34 -12.90
CA ALA A 342 -20.44 3.16 -13.90
C ALA A 342 -20.60 4.64 -13.55
N TRP A 343 -19.63 5.46 -13.94
CA TRP A 343 -19.65 6.91 -13.83
C TRP A 343 -18.83 7.53 -14.96
N THR A 344 -19.10 8.79 -15.28
CA THR A 344 -18.29 9.56 -16.23
C THR A 344 -17.21 10.30 -15.45
N PRO A 345 -15.91 9.99 -15.64
CA PRO A 345 -14.84 10.66 -14.91
C PRO A 345 -14.83 12.17 -15.19
N VAL A 346 -14.67 12.98 -14.15
CA VAL A 346 -14.53 14.43 -14.29
C VAL A 346 -13.07 14.76 -14.57
N ALA A 347 -12.77 15.35 -15.74
CA ALA A 347 -11.41 15.63 -16.21
C ALA A 347 -10.57 16.39 -15.16
N ARG A 348 -11.15 17.44 -14.56
CA ARG A 348 -10.52 18.24 -13.51
C ARG A 348 -10.03 17.40 -12.32
N VAL A 349 -10.78 16.38 -11.92
CA VAL A 349 -10.42 15.47 -10.82
C VAL A 349 -9.33 14.49 -11.25
N VAL A 350 -9.39 14.00 -12.48
CA VAL A 350 -8.34 13.14 -13.05
C VAL A 350 -7.00 13.88 -13.10
N ASP A 351 -7.00 15.12 -13.59
CA ASP A 351 -5.79 15.96 -13.67
C ASP A 351 -5.22 16.26 -12.28
N ALA A 352 -6.10 16.51 -11.30
CA ALA A 352 -5.66 16.76 -9.93
C ALA A 352 -5.08 15.49 -9.26
N LEU A 353 -5.60 14.30 -9.55
CA LEU A 353 -5.03 13.03 -9.08
C LEU A 353 -3.66 12.75 -9.71
N ASP A 354 -3.48 13.08 -11.00
CA ASP A 354 -2.19 12.98 -11.69
C ASP A 354 -1.14 13.90 -11.04
N ALA A 355 -1.49 15.16 -10.77
CA ALA A 355 -0.61 16.08 -10.05
C ALA A 355 -0.31 15.62 -8.60
N ALA A 356 -1.32 15.11 -7.89
CA ALA A 356 -1.18 14.62 -6.52
C ALA A 356 -0.20 13.44 -6.41
N PHE A 357 -0.11 12.61 -7.44
CA PHE A 357 0.84 11.49 -7.49
C PHE A 357 2.28 11.99 -7.38
N TYR A 358 2.66 13.00 -8.17
CA TYR A 358 4.00 13.58 -8.12
C TYR A 358 4.28 14.30 -6.80
N LEU A 359 3.29 15.04 -6.26
CA LEU A 359 3.43 15.72 -4.97
C LEU A 359 3.62 14.76 -3.79
N ALA A 360 3.04 13.56 -3.85
CA ALA A 360 3.10 12.59 -2.76
C ALA A 360 4.48 11.95 -2.56
N PHE A 361 5.35 11.93 -3.58
CA PHE A 361 6.72 11.44 -3.43
C PHE A 361 7.65 12.45 -2.72
N GLY A 362 7.20 13.69 -2.57
CA GLY A 362 7.94 14.74 -1.88
C GLY A 362 9.11 15.32 -2.69
N ALA A 363 9.71 16.38 -2.17
CA ALA A 363 10.98 16.89 -2.67
C ALA A 363 12.09 15.97 -2.13
N VAL A 364 12.46 14.98 -2.93
CA VAL A 364 13.64 14.15 -2.67
C VAL A 364 14.88 14.93 -3.12
N GLU A 365 15.94 14.92 -2.33
CA GLU A 365 17.21 15.50 -2.75
C GLU A 365 17.76 14.69 -3.94
N PRO A 366 17.97 15.30 -5.12
CA PRO A 366 18.46 14.57 -6.28
C PRO A 366 19.90 14.11 -6.05
N ALA A 367 20.23 12.91 -6.53
CA ALA A 367 21.60 12.41 -6.54
C ALA A 367 22.48 13.20 -7.53
N GLY A 368 21.88 13.87 -8.52
CA GLY A 368 22.58 14.69 -9.51
C GLY A 368 23.40 13.87 -10.51
N ARG A 369 23.14 12.56 -10.56
CA ARG A 369 23.84 11.57 -11.38
C ARG A 369 23.14 11.39 -12.74
N ARG A 370 23.83 10.78 -13.70
CA ARG A 370 23.23 10.32 -14.96
C ARG A 370 22.58 8.96 -14.71
N VAL A 371 21.26 8.94 -14.64
CA VAL A 371 20.50 7.76 -14.23
C VAL A 371 19.87 7.07 -15.43
N MET A 372 20.08 5.76 -15.54
CA MET A 372 19.33 4.89 -16.45
C MET A 372 18.18 4.26 -15.69
N LEU A 373 16.95 4.52 -16.14
CA LEU A 373 15.73 3.92 -15.60
C LEU A 373 15.33 2.77 -16.52
N ALA A 374 15.67 1.55 -16.10
CA ALA A 374 15.43 0.34 -16.87
C ALA A 374 14.19 -0.40 -16.34
N LEU A 375 13.14 -0.44 -17.16
CA LEU A 375 11.85 -1.04 -16.83
C LEU A 375 11.79 -2.44 -17.42
N ASP A 376 11.62 -3.44 -16.57
CA ASP A 376 11.31 -4.80 -17.01
C ASP A 376 9.88 -4.83 -17.58
N VAL A 377 9.77 -5.23 -18.85
CA VAL A 377 8.47 -5.42 -19.53
C VAL A 377 8.25 -6.88 -19.93
N SER A 378 8.90 -7.81 -19.22
CA SER A 378 8.64 -9.25 -19.32
C SER A 378 7.20 -9.60 -18.93
N GLY A 379 6.81 -10.85 -19.24
CA GLY A 379 5.48 -11.37 -18.94
C GLY A 379 5.15 -11.39 -17.43
N SER A 380 6.14 -11.63 -16.57
CA SER A 380 5.94 -11.70 -15.12
C SER A 380 5.53 -10.35 -14.51
N MET A 381 5.97 -9.26 -15.11
CA MET A 381 5.60 -7.89 -14.72
C MET A 381 4.11 -7.56 -14.98
N MET A 382 3.35 -8.42 -15.66
CA MET A 382 1.88 -8.29 -15.76
C MET A 382 1.14 -8.68 -14.47
N ALA A 383 1.81 -9.38 -13.53
CA ALA A 383 1.22 -9.69 -12.24
C ALA A 383 0.77 -8.41 -11.53
N ASN A 384 -0.33 -8.49 -10.78
CA ASN A 384 -0.75 -7.36 -9.95
C ASN A 384 0.29 -7.11 -8.87
N VAL A 385 0.49 -5.83 -8.54
CA VAL A 385 1.24 -5.47 -7.35
C VAL A 385 0.50 -6.03 -6.14
N LEU A 386 1.25 -6.69 -5.24
CA LEU A 386 0.70 -7.29 -4.03
C LEU A 386 -0.14 -6.28 -3.24
N GLY A 387 -1.37 -6.68 -2.93
CA GLY A 387 -2.33 -5.85 -2.21
C GLY A 387 -2.90 -4.64 -2.98
N LEU A 388 -2.59 -4.45 -4.27
CA LEU A 388 -3.07 -3.32 -5.08
C LEU A 388 -3.76 -3.84 -6.34
N GLU A 389 -5.04 -4.17 -6.20
CA GLU A 389 -5.83 -4.70 -7.30
C GLU A 389 -5.96 -3.72 -8.46
N GLY A 390 -5.80 -4.26 -9.67
CA GLY A 390 -5.94 -3.48 -10.89
C GLY A 390 -4.78 -2.52 -11.10
N LEU A 391 -3.59 -2.82 -10.57
CA LEU A 391 -2.33 -2.19 -10.93
C LEU A 391 -1.28 -3.29 -11.10
N SER A 392 -0.72 -3.44 -12.30
CA SER A 392 0.34 -4.42 -12.57
C SER A 392 1.71 -3.92 -12.13
N CYS A 393 2.64 -4.84 -11.89
CA CYS A 393 4.04 -4.53 -11.55
C CYS A 393 4.70 -3.65 -12.63
N ARG A 394 4.34 -3.85 -13.91
CA ARG A 394 4.78 -3.02 -15.04
C ARG A 394 4.32 -1.57 -14.93
N GLU A 395 3.09 -1.36 -14.48
CA GLU A 395 2.55 0.00 -14.36
C GLU A 395 3.12 0.70 -13.13
N ALA A 396 3.30 -0.06 -12.05
CA ALA A 396 3.98 0.45 -10.87
C ALA A 396 5.46 0.78 -11.17
N SER A 397 6.17 -0.03 -11.96
CA SER A 397 7.55 0.28 -12.35
C SER A 397 7.62 1.55 -13.20
N ALA A 398 6.72 1.73 -14.16
CA ALA A 398 6.61 2.96 -14.95
C ALA A 398 6.35 4.19 -14.06
N ALA A 399 5.41 4.06 -13.12
CA ALA A 399 5.10 5.12 -12.17
C ALA A 399 6.30 5.50 -11.30
N MET A 400 7.01 4.51 -10.74
CA MET A 400 8.21 4.76 -9.91
C MET A 400 9.36 5.35 -10.74
N ALA A 401 9.51 4.93 -11.99
CA ALA A 401 10.52 5.48 -12.89
C ALA A 401 10.25 6.96 -13.19
N LEU A 402 8.99 7.35 -13.47
CA LEU A 402 8.61 8.75 -13.69
C LEU A 402 8.94 9.65 -12.50
N VAL A 403 8.76 9.15 -11.28
CA VAL A 403 9.07 9.89 -10.06
C VAL A 403 10.57 10.14 -9.93
N THR A 404 11.37 9.10 -10.18
CA THR A 404 12.82 9.22 -10.14
C THR A 404 13.28 10.21 -11.20
N ALA A 405 12.71 10.15 -12.41
CA ALA A 405 12.98 11.09 -13.48
C ALA A 405 12.52 12.53 -13.20
N ALA A 406 11.42 12.71 -12.46
CA ALA A 406 10.95 14.03 -12.04
C ALA A 406 11.91 14.68 -11.02
N THR A 407 12.69 13.86 -10.30
CA THR A 407 13.68 14.32 -9.32
C THR A 407 15.06 14.49 -9.96
N GLU A 408 15.50 13.52 -10.76
CA GLU A 408 16.86 13.49 -11.32
C GLU A 408 16.96 14.30 -12.62
N PRO A 409 17.84 15.32 -12.69
CA PRO A 409 17.93 16.21 -13.84
C PRO A 409 18.46 15.53 -15.11
N ARG A 410 19.20 14.42 -14.96
CA ARG A 410 19.79 13.67 -16.07
C ARG A 410 19.34 12.22 -15.99
N HIS A 411 18.30 11.90 -16.73
CA HIS A 411 17.74 10.56 -16.79
C HIS A 411 17.45 10.14 -18.24
N PHE A 412 17.39 8.84 -18.47
CA PHE A 412 16.79 8.29 -19.68
C PHE A 412 16.09 6.97 -19.37
N PHE A 413 15.05 6.68 -20.13
CA PHE A 413 14.18 5.53 -19.91
C PHE A 413 14.46 4.45 -20.95
N THR A 414 14.49 3.22 -20.48
CA THR A 414 14.60 2.05 -21.35
C THR A 414 13.67 0.96 -20.84
N ALA A 415 13.00 0.25 -21.74
CA ALA A 415 12.36 -1.02 -21.43
C ALA A 415 13.26 -2.17 -21.88
N PHE A 416 13.27 -3.27 -21.14
CA PHE A 416 14.03 -4.45 -21.55
C PHE A 416 13.21 -5.73 -21.46
N THR A 417 13.55 -6.65 -22.36
CA THR A 417 13.12 -8.05 -22.41
C THR A 417 14.26 -8.89 -22.99
N ALA A 418 14.25 -10.20 -22.79
CA ALA A 418 15.29 -11.09 -23.27
C ALA A 418 15.38 -11.10 -24.81
N GLY A 419 16.52 -10.62 -25.34
CA GLY A 419 16.82 -10.44 -26.76
C GLY A 419 16.71 -11.69 -27.64
N ARG A 420 16.73 -12.90 -27.06
CA ARG A 420 16.78 -14.18 -27.78
C ARG A 420 15.41 -14.81 -28.07
N TYR A 421 14.34 -14.32 -27.44
CA TYR A 421 12.99 -14.87 -27.58
C TYR A 421 12.12 -14.02 -28.49
N ARG A 422 11.57 -14.61 -29.54
CA ARG A 422 10.70 -13.93 -30.52
C ARG A 422 9.50 -13.30 -29.80
N SER A 423 9.29 -11.99 -29.97
CA SER A 423 8.12 -11.28 -29.44
C SER A 423 6.82 -12.02 -29.78
N MET A 424 5.91 -12.14 -28.82
CA MET A 424 4.55 -12.68 -29.07
C MET A 424 3.73 -11.79 -30.02
N HIS A 425 4.16 -10.55 -30.26
CA HIS A 425 3.51 -9.59 -31.15
C HIS A 425 4.29 -9.52 -32.48
N ARG A 426 3.64 -9.88 -33.60
CA ARG A 426 4.24 -9.82 -34.93
C ARG A 426 4.70 -8.39 -35.24
N GLY A 427 6.00 -8.21 -35.50
CA GLY A 427 6.59 -6.93 -35.91
C GLY A 427 7.58 -6.28 -34.93
N PHE A 428 7.80 -6.87 -33.75
CA PHE A 428 8.71 -6.31 -32.74
C PHE A 428 9.90 -7.25 -32.45
N SER A 429 11.11 -6.70 -32.35
CA SER A 429 12.32 -7.40 -31.90
C SER A 429 12.44 -7.38 -30.38
N SER A 430 12.89 -8.49 -29.80
CA SER A 430 13.29 -8.59 -28.39
C SER A 430 14.61 -7.87 -28.11
N GLY A 431 14.80 -7.36 -26.90
CA GLY A 431 16.01 -6.64 -26.47
C GLY A 431 15.70 -5.43 -25.59
N LEU A 432 16.55 -4.40 -25.68
CA LEU A 432 16.37 -3.12 -24.99
C LEU A 432 15.78 -2.07 -25.93
N THR A 433 14.73 -1.38 -25.47
CA THR A 433 14.02 -0.34 -26.22
C THR A 433 14.10 0.99 -25.48
N PRO A 434 14.73 2.03 -26.05
CA PRO A 434 14.64 3.38 -25.52
C PRO A 434 13.18 3.85 -25.48
N LEU A 435 12.76 4.44 -24.37
CA LEU A 435 11.40 4.94 -24.19
C LEU A 435 11.39 6.46 -24.29
N SER A 436 10.57 6.99 -25.19
CA SER A 436 10.30 8.43 -25.29
C SER A 436 9.24 8.85 -24.28
N ILE A 437 9.49 8.61 -22.99
CA ILE A 437 8.63 8.99 -21.87
C ILE A 437 9.23 10.23 -21.20
N SER A 438 8.36 11.16 -20.80
CA SER A 438 8.76 12.37 -20.08
C SER A 438 8.21 12.36 -18.65
N PRO A 439 8.94 12.87 -17.64
CA PRO A 439 8.39 13.07 -16.30
C PRO A 439 7.24 14.08 -16.25
N ARG A 440 7.01 14.85 -17.32
CA ARG A 440 5.87 15.76 -17.47
C ARG A 440 4.68 15.14 -18.21
N GLN A 441 4.84 13.92 -18.71
CA GLN A 441 3.75 13.20 -19.38
C GLN A 441 2.74 12.76 -18.33
N ARG A 442 1.46 12.70 -18.72
CA ARG A 442 0.43 12.13 -17.86
C ARG A 442 0.78 10.68 -17.53
N LEU A 443 0.56 10.30 -16.29
CA LEU A 443 0.90 8.97 -15.81
C LEU A 443 0.19 7.87 -16.60
N ASP A 444 -1.07 8.12 -17.00
CA ASP A 444 -1.86 7.17 -17.79
C ASP A 444 -1.35 7.01 -19.24
N ASP A 445 -0.76 8.05 -19.83
CA ASP A 445 -0.13 7.96 -21.16
C ASP A 445 1.19 7.19 -21.10
N ALA A 446 2.03 7.48 -20.10
CA ALA A 446 3.30 6.79 -19.92
C ALA A 446 3.10 5.30 -19.63
N VAL A 447 2.12 4.97 -18.77
CA VAL A 447 1.71 3.59 -18.49
C VAL A 447 1.25 2.88 -19.77
N ARG A 448 0.39 3.51 -20.59
CA ARG A 448 -0.07 2.93 -21.86
C ARG A 448 1.06 2.67 -22.84
N GLN A 449 2.05 3.57 -22.91
CA GLN A 449 3.22 3.38 -23.76
C GLN A 449 4.01 2.13 -23.35
N VAL A 450 4.26 1.94 -22.05
CA VAL A 450 4.95 0.75 -21.52
C VAL A 450 4.11 -0.53 -21.69
N GLU A 451 2.79 -0.44 -21.54
CA GLU A 451 1.87 -1.58 -21.75
C GLU A 451 1.90 -2.11 -23.18
N SER A 452 2.08 -1.23 -24.17
CA SER A 452 2.08 -1.57 -25.60
C SER A 452 3.37 -2.24 -26.13
N LEU A 453 4.39 -2.39 -25.28
CA LEU A 453 5.69 -2.93 -25.66
C LEU A 453 5.69 -4.47 -25.80
N PRO A 454 6.57 -5.02 -26.66
CA PRO A 454 6.67 -6.45 -26.88
C PRO A 454 7.05 -7.20 -25.60
N PHE A 455 6.50 -8.40 -25.45
CA PHE A 455 6.76 -9.29 -24.34
C PHE A 455 7.89 -10.27 -24.68
N GLY A 456 8.72 -10.57 -23.68
CA GLY A 456 9.79 -11.57 -23.77
C GLY A 456 10.21 -12.09 -22.39
N GLY A 457 11.30 -12.85 -22.36
CA GLY A 457 11.92 -13.30 -21.11
C GLY A 457 12.58 -12.15 -20.33
N THR A 458 13.19 -12.46 -19.20
CA THR A 458 13.80 -11.46 -18.31
C THR A 458 15.32 -11.60 -18.34
N ASP A 459 15.99 -10.55 -18.80
CA ASP A 459 17.45 -10.41 -18.76
C ASP A 459 17.82 -9.05 -18.17
N CYS A 460 18.10 -9.04 -16.86
CA CYS A 460 18.44 -7.83 -16.13
C CYS A 460 19.86 -7.32 -16.40
N ALA A 461 20.69 -8.04 -17.18
CA ALA A 461 22.02 -7.58 -17.58
C ALA A 461 21.97 -6.62 -18.79
N LEU A 462 20.90 -6.70 -19.59
CA LEU A 462 20.76 -5.91 -20.83
C LEU A 462 20.97 -4.40 -20.67
N PRO A 463 20.47 -3.72 -19.62
CA PRO A 463 20.69 -2.28 -19.46
C PRO A 463 22.18 -1.91 -19.42
N MET A 464 22.98 -2.67 -18.67
CA MET A 464 24.42 -2.44 -18.52
C MET A 464 25.18 -2.80 -19.81
N LEU A 465 24.83 -3.95 -20.42
CA LEU A 465 25.46 -4.40 -21.67
C LEU A 465 25.22 -3.42 -22.83
N GLU A 466 23.99 -2.93 -22.99
CA GLU A 466 23.65 -1.96 -24.04
C GLU A 466 24.28 -0.59 -23.78
N ALA A 467 24.33 -0.14 -22.52
CA ALA A 467 25.02 1.09 -22.18
C ALA A 467 26.51 1.02 -22.53
N MET A 468 27.17 -0.12 -22.26
CA MET A 468 28.56 -0.34 -22.62
C MET A 468 28.76 -0.39 -24.15
N ASN A 469 27.93 -1.15 -24.87
CA ASN A 469 28.04 -1.31 -26.33
C ASN A 469 27.84 0.00 -27.09
N ASN A 470 26.91 0.84 -26.64
CA ASN A 470 26.59 2.11 -27.29
C ASN A 470 27.39 3.30 -26.72
N GLY A 471 28.26 3.08 -25.74
CA GLY A 471 29.02 4.15 -25.08
C GLY A 471 28.14 5.15 -24.34
N TRP A 472 26.99 4.71 -23.82
CA TRP A 472 26.09 5.57 -23.04
C TRP A 472 26.72 5.87 -21.68
N MET A 473 26.76 7.14 -21.35
CA MET A 473 27.36 7.60 -20.10
C MET A 473 26.34 7.50 -18.95
N VAL A 474 26.41 6.42 -18.18
CA VAL A 474 25.53 6.14 -17.04
C VAL A 474 26.34 6.10 -15.75
N ASP A 475 25.89 6.80 -14.72
CA ASP A 475 26.48 6.77 -13.38
C ASP A 475 25.72 5.84 -12.43
N LEU A 476 24.41 5.68 -12.64
CA LEU A 476 23.53 4.87 -11.80
C LEU A 476 22.51 4.12 -12.67
N PHE A 477 22.45 2.80 -12.51
CA PHE A 477 21.41 1.97 -13.10
C PHE A 477 20.33 1.69 -12.06
N VAL A 478 19.07 1.97 -12.40
CA VAL A 478 17.90 1.62 -11.60
C VAL A 478 17.07 0.65 -12.41
N VAL A 479 17.13 -0.63 -12.04
CA VAL A 479 16.42 -1.71 -12.72
C VAL A 479 15.16 -2.06 -11.93
N TYR A 480 13.99 -1.83 -12.54
CA TYR A 480 12.70 -2.18 -11.96
C TYR A 480 12.26 -3.54 -12.49
N THR A 481 12.34 -4.59 -11.64
CA THR A 481 12.04 -5.98 -11.99
C THR A 481 11.53 -6.74 -10.75
N ASP A 482 10.99 -7.94 -10.95
CA ASP A 482 10.69 -8.90 -9.89
C ASP A 482 11.91 -9.71 -9.42
N ASN A 483 13.07 -9.51 -10.07
CA ASN A 483 14.35 -10.20 -9.85
C ASN A 483 14.37 -11.66 -10.36
N GLU A 484 13.47 -12.00 -11.28
CA GLU A 484 13.37 -13.31 -11.91
C GLU A 484 14.16 -13.36 -13.22
N THR A 485 15.44 -12.95 -13.16
CA THR A 485 16.35 -12.95 -14.31
C THR A 485 16.79 -14.39 -14.65
N TRP A 486 16.75 -14.79 -15.91
CA TRP A 486 17.11 -16.14 -16.31
C TRP A 486 17.65 -16.27 -17.73
N ALA A 487 17.37 -15.31 -18.60
CA ALA A 487 17.52 -15.48 -20.04
C ALA A 487 18.85 -14.97 -20.61
N GLY A 488 19.66 -14.28 -19.79
CA GLY A 488 20.93 -13.69 -20.23
C GLY A 488 22.12 -14.64 -20.17
N ASP A 489 23.08 -14.43 -21.08
CA ASP A 489 24.35 -15.17 -21.12
C ASP A 489 25.38 -14.63 -20.10
N VAL A 490 25.07 -13.53 -19.42
CA VAL A 490 25.89 -12.86 -18.40
C VAL A 490 25.01 -12.52 -17.20
N HIS A 491 25.51 -12.69 -15.98
CA HIS A 491 24.79 -12.20 -14.78
C HIS A 491 24.77 -10.66 -14.71
N PRO A 492 23.68 -10.04 -14.21
CA PRO A 492 23.63 -8.58 -14.01
C PRO A 492 24.75 -8.03 -13.13
N ALA A 493 25.33 -8.83 -12.23
CA ALA A 493 26.45 -8.43 -11.38
C ALA A 493 27.82 -8.48 -12.09
N GLN A 494 27.92 -9.19 -13.22
CA GLN A 494 29.13 -9.29 -14.04
C GLN A 494 29.11 -8.29 -15.22
N ALA A 495 27.93 -7.81 -15.60
CA ALA A 495 27.72 -6.77 -16.60
C ALA A 495 27.91 -5.37 -16.00
#